data_AF-A0P2T3-F1
#
_entry.id   AF-A0P2T3-F1
#
_cell.length_a   1.000
_cell.length_b   1.000
_cell.length_c   1.000
_cell.angle_alpha   90.00
_cell.angle_beta   90.00
_cell.angle_gamma   90.00
#
_symmetry.space_group_name_H-M   'P 1'
#
loop_
_entity.id
_entity.type
_entity.pdbx_description
1 polymer ?
#
loop_
_entity_poly.entity_id
_entity_poly.type
_entity_poly.pdbx_seq_one_letter_code
_entity_poly.pdbx_strand_id
1 'polypeptide(L)'
;MRQMCTVSRKSLGGTQDWWTRRGRLLAWIDDAIDFDLISIMRFARVSGHDIESIKNAIESFWSDGQAEGQINCLKRSSAQNTAGAGPELLRARMPPPLHTK
;
A
#
# COMPACT_ATOMS: atom_id res chain seq x y z
N MET A 1 22.75 5.10 -15.52
CA MET A 1 21.66 5.17 -16.51
C MET A 1 20.33 5.02 -15.78
N ARG A 2 19.56 6.09 -15.64
CA ARG A 2 18.18 6.03 -15.12
C ARG A 2 17.27 6.50 -16.24
N GLN A 3 16.46 5.59 -16.78
CA GLN A 3 15.39 5.96 -17.70
C GLN A 3 14.31 6.68 -16.89
N MET A 4 14.13 7.97 -17.14
CA MET A 4 12.96 8.73 -16.75
C MET A 4 11.81 8.30 -17.66
N CYS A 5 10.83 7.58 -17.12
CA CYS A 5 9.57 7.35 -17.82
C CYS A 5 8.83 8.69 -17.96
N THR A 6 8.90 9.31 -19.13
CA THR A 6 8.06 10.43 -19.52
C THR A 6 6.63 9.92 -19.75
N VAL A 7 5.73 10.18 -18.82
CA VAL A 7 4.29 9.95 -19.03
C VAL A 7 3.80 10.98 -20.06
N SER A 8 3.59 10.49 -21.28
CA SER A 8 3.11 11.24 -22.44
C SER A 8 1.70 11.78 -22.19
N ARG A 9 1.58 13.10 -22.03
CA ARG A 9 0.32 13.83 -21.85
C ARG A 9 -0.38 13.99 -23.21
N LYS A 10 -1.11 12.96 -23.66
CA LYS A 10 -1.98 13.09 -24.85
C LYS A 10 -3.32 13.69 -24.43
N SER A 11 -3.54 14.92 -24.90
CA SER A 11 -4.81 15.63 -24.98
C SER A 11 -5.80 14.84 -25.83
N LEU A 12 -6.93 14.44 -25.25
CA LEU A 12 -8.17 14.13 -25.98
C LEU A 12 -9.34 14.71 -25.19
N GLY A 13 -10.16 15.50 -25.88
CA GLY A 13 -11.23 16.35 -25.35
C GLY A 13 -12.28 15.59 -24.54
N GLY A 14 -12.75 16.25 -23.50
CA GLY A 14 -13.70 15.75 -22.50
C GLY A 14 -13.46 16.50 -21.20
N THR A 15 -13.86 17.77 -21.18
CA THR A 15 -13.41 18.83 -20.26
C THR A 15 -13.96 18.67 -18.84
N GLN A 16 -13.52 17.63 -18.14
CA GLN A 16 -13.42 17.67 -16.68
C GLN A 16 -12.08 17.07 -16.31
N ASP A 17 -11.09 17.94 -16.22
CA ASP A 17 -9.75 17.54 -15.89
C ASP A 17 -9.74 17.01 -14.42
N TRP A 18 -9.04 15.91 -14.19
CA TRP A 18 -8.97 15.25 -12.89
C TRP A 18 -8.20 16.09 -11.84
N TRP A 19 -7.51 17.13 -12.28
CA TRP A 19 -6.74 18.09 -11.49
C TRP A 19 -7.66 19.20 -10.93
N THR A 20 -8.66 19.70 -11.67
CA THR A 20 -9.69 20.66 -11.20
C THR A 20 -10.64 20.01 -10.21
N ARG A 21 -10.96 18.71 -10.37
CA ARG A 21 -11.77 18.00 -9.37
C ARG A 21 -11.03 17.85 -8.03
N ARG A 22 -9.71 17.60 -8.05
CA ARG A 22 -8.87 17.57 -6.84
C ARG A 22 -8.69 18.97 -6.22
N GLY A 23 -8.46 19.99 -7.03
CA GLY A 23 -8.32 21.38 -6.55
C GLY A 23 -9.58 21.87 -5.85
N ARG A 24 -10.78 21.52 -6.35
CA ARG A 24 -12.05 21.84 -5.70
C ARG A 24 -12.25 21.13 -4.37
N LEU A 25 -11.79 19.88 -4.22
CA LEU A 25 -11.89 19.15 -2.96
C LEU A 25 -11.00 19.78 -1.88
N LEU A 26 -9.75 20.13 -2.23
CA LEU A 26 -8.83 20.76 -1.28
C LEU A 26 -9.36 22.13 -0.84
N ALA A 27 -9.81 22.97 -1.78
CA ALA A 27 -10.42 24.25 -1.46
C ALA A 27 -11.66 24.10 -0.55
N TRP A 28 -12.52 23.11 -0.82
CA TRP A 28 -13.66 22.83 0.06
C TRP A 28 -13.25 22.35 1.44
N ILE A 29 -12.18 21.55 1.56
CA ILE A 29 -11.66 21.11 2.87
C ILE A 29 -11.16 22.33 3.67
N ASP A 30 -10.45 23.25 3.01
CA ASP A 30 -9.95 24.48 3.65
C ASP A 30 -11.12 25.36 4.12
N ASP A 31 -12.10 25.62 3.25
CA ASP A 31 -13.33 26.35 3.61
C ASP A 31 -14.10 25.64 4.74
N ALA A 32 -14.07 24.31 4.77
CA ALA A 32 -14.82 23.51 5.73
C ALA A 32 -14.24 23.52 7.15
N ILE A 33 -12.98 23.90 7.30
CA ILE A 33 -12.33 24.08 8.61
C ILE A 33 -12.85 25.34 9.32
N ASP A 34 -13.28 26.34 8.56
CA ASP A 34 -13.76 27.63 9.09
C ASP A 34 -15.27 27.64 9.39
N PHE A 35 -15.99 26.55 9.12
CA PHE A 35 -17.39 26.44 9.51
C PHE A 35 -17.58 26.29 11.02
N ASP A 36 -18.58 27.00 11.56
CA ASP A 36 -18.96 26.97 12.98
C ASP A 36 -19.61 25.64 13.41
N LEU A 37 -19.83 24.71 12.44
CA LEU A 37 -20.34 23.39 12.73
C LEU A 37 -19.18 22.42 13.04
N ILE A 38 -19.01 22.15 14.33
CA ILE A 38 -17.91 21.33 14.90
C ILE A 38 -17.75 19.97 14.21
N SER A 39 -18.84 19.30 13.81
CA SER A 39 -18.78 17.99 13.14
C SER A 39 -18.13 18.08 11.76
N ILE A 40 -18.48 19.11 10.97
CA ILE A 40 -17.90 19.34 9.64
C ILE A 40 -16.44 19.73 9.75
N MET A 41 -16.11 20.67 10.66
CA MET A 41 -14.72 21.07 10.90
C MET A 41 -13.83 19.88 11.27
N ARG A 42 -14.29 19.00 12.19
CA ARG A 42 -13.52 17.81 12.59
C ARG A 42 -13.32 16.85 11.42
N PHE A 43 -14.36 16.63 10.62
CA PHE A 43 -14.27 15.79 9.43
C PHE A 43 -13.27 16.36 8.41
N ALA A 44 -13.32 17.67 8.16
CA ALA A 44 -12.42 18.35 7.23
C ALA A 44 -10.94 18.25 7.67
N ARG A 45 -10.65 18.45 8.95
CA ARG A 45 -9.28 18.31 9.50
C ARG A 45 -8.73 16.89 9.35
N VAL A 46 -9.52 15.87 9.69
CA VAL A 46 -9.10 14.47 9.54
C VAL A 46 -8.87 14.15 8.06
N SER A 47 -9.79 14.56 7.20
CA SER A 47 -9.68 14.35 5.75
C SER A 47 -8.43 15.01 5.15
N GLY A 48 -8.09 16.22 5.59
CA GLY A 48 -6.86 16.90 5.17
C GLY A 48 -5.59 16.14 5.58
N HIS A 49 -5.54 15.65 6.82
CA HIS A 49 -4.42 14.84 7.31
C HIS A 49 -4.29 13.51 6.54
N ASP A 50 -5.40 12.84 6.24
CA ASP A 50 -5.38 11.58 5.49
C ASP A 50 -4.88 11.77 4.05
N ILE A 51 -5.27 12.87 3.40
CA ILE A 51 -4.76 13.22 2.07
C ILE A 51 -3.24 13.41 2.12
N GLU A 52 -2.73 14.09 3.13
CA GLU A 52 -1.28 14.31 3.29
C GLU A 52 -0.54 13.01 3.61
N SER A 53 -1.13 12.15 4.44
CA SER A 53 -0.61 10.80 4.71
C SER A 53 -0.51 9.95 3.44
N ILE A 54 -1.56 9.98 2.59
CA ILE A 54 -1.56 9.27 1.31
C ILE A 54 -0.50 9.82 0.36
N LYS A 55 -0.35 11.15 0.27
CA LYS A 55 0.73 11.75 -0.53
C LYS A 55 2.09 11.29 -0.02
N ASN A 56 2.31 11.35 1.28
CA ASN A 56 3.55 10.90 1.91
C ASN A 56 3.82 9.43 1.67
N ALA A 57 2.79 8.56 1.66
CA ALA A 57 2.93 7.15 1.35
C ALA A 57 3.25 6.88 -0.14
N ILE A 58 2.82 7.76 -1.05
CA ILE A 58 3.14 7.68 -2.47
C ILE A 58 4.55 8.23 -2.74
N GLU A 59 4.91 9.34 -2.11
CA GLU A 59 6.20 10.03 -2.28
C GLU A 59 7.34 9.30 -1.56
N SER A 60 7.07 8.78 -0.37
CA SER A 60 8.01 7.92 0.36
C SER A 60 7.91 6.51 -0.20
N PHE A 61 8.90 6.11 -0.99
CA PHE A 61 9.13 4.69 -1.21
C PHE A 61 9.37 4.03 0.14
N TRP A 62 8.57 3.00 0.43
CA TRP A 62 8.64 2.27 1.68
C TRP A 62 10.08 1.84 1.97
N SER A 63 10.59 2.14 3.17
CA SER A 63 11.90 1.68 3.62
C SER A 63 11.85 0.18 3.87
N ASP A 64 11.95 -0.59 2.79
CA ASP A 64 11.85 -2.05 2.83
C ASP A 64 13.05 -2.69 3.54
N GLY A 65 14.13 -1.95 3.83
CA GLY A 65 15.36 -2.52 4.40
C GLY A 65 15.17 -3.27 5.73
N GLN A 66 14.38 -2.73 6.67
CA GLN A 66 14.15 -3.39 7.97
C GLN A 66 13.10 -4.49 7.88
N ALA A 67 12.09 -4.32 7.01
CA ALA A 67 11.02 -5.29 6.79
C ALA A 67 11.52 -6.51 6.00
N GLU A 68 12.24 -6.29 4.89
CA GLU A 68 12.94 -7.34 4.13
C GLU A 68 13.91 -8.13 5.01
N GLY A 69 14.67 -7.46 5.88
CA GLY A 69 15.59 -8.11 6.80
C GLY A 69 14.87 -9.10 7.72
N GLN A 70 13.76 -8.68 8.34
CA GLN A 70 12.95 -9.55 9.21
C GLN A 70 12.31 -10.70 8.42
N ILE A 71 11.74 -10.40 7.25
CA ILE A 71 11.11 -11.41 6.38
C ILE A 71 12.16 -12.44 5.93
N ASN A 72 13.37 -12.04 5.57
CA ASN A 72 14.44 -12.96 5.17
C ASN A 72 14.95 -13.81 6.33
N CYS A 73 15.06 -13.24 7.53
CA CYS A 73 15.39 -14.01 8.74
C CYS A 73 14.32 -15.07 9.02
N LEU A 74 13.04 -14.71 8.88
CA LEU A 74 11.90 -15.60 9.09
C LEU A 74 11.86 -16.72 8.03
N LYS A 75 12.10 -16.38 6.76
CA LYS A 75 12.23 -17.36 5.66
C LYS A 75 13.40 -18.32 5.91
N ARG A 76 14.53 -17.83 6.39
CA ARG A 76 15.70 -18.66 6.74
C ARG A 76 15.40 -19.60 7.91
N SER A 77 14.75 -19.12 8.96
CA SER A 77 14.34 -19.94 10.12
C SER A 77 13.31 -21.00 9.72
N SER A 78 12.33 -20.65 8.89
CA SER A 78 11.34 -21.59 8.36
C SER A 78 11.98 -22.68 7.48
N ALA A 79 12.95 -22.31 6.63
CA ALA A 79 13.73 -23.26 5.84
C ALA A 79 14.57 -24.19 6.74
N GLN A 80 15.21 -23.67 7.78
CA GLN A 80 15.99 -24.46 8.73
C GLN A 80 15.10 -25.43 9.52
N ASN A 81 13.91 -24.99 9.94
CA ASN A 81 12.96 -25.82 10.67
C ASN A 81 12.40 -26.94 9.77
N THR A 82 12.23 -26.67 8.47
CA THR A 82 11.77 -27.68 7.51
C THR A 82 12.89 -28.64 7.10
N ALA A 83 14.12 -28.15 6.94
CA ALA A 83 15.28 -28.97 6.58
C ALA A 83 15.85 -29.77 7.76
N GLY A 84 15.72 -29.27 9.00
CA GLY A 84 16.09 -29.96 10.24
C GLY A 84 14.99 -30.86 10.80
N ALA A 85 13.77 -30.74 10.30
CA ALA A 85 12.72 -31.72 10.53
C ALA A 85 13.08 -33.00 9.77
N GLY A 86 13.38 -34.08 10.50
CA GLY A 86 13.64 -35.38 9.89
C GLY A 86 12.50 -35.81 8.94
N PRO A 87 12.76 -36.75 8.00
CA PRO A 87 11.79 -37.16 6.97
C PRO A 87 10.45 -37.65 7.54
N GLU A 88 10.42 -37.97 8.83
CA GLU A 88 9.26 -38.37 9.62
C GLU A 88 8.19 -37.27 9.74
N LEU A 89 8.59 -36.01 9.96
CA LEU A 89 7.66 -34.87 10.06
C LEU A 89 7.17 -34.40 8.68
N LEU A 90 8.01 -34.53 7.65
CA LEU A 90 7.62 -34.30 6.26
C LEU A 90 6.61 -35.35 5.78
N ARG A 91 6.80 -36.63 6.16
CA ARG A 91 5.83 -37.71 5.89
C ARG A 91 4.51 -37.52 6.62
N ALA A 92 4.51 -37.02 7.86
CA ALA A 92 3.28 -36.75 8.61
C ALA A 92 2.42 -35.65 7.97
N ARG A 93 3.02 -34.77 7.15
CA ARG A 93 2.33 -33.70 6.42
C ARG A 93 1.96 -34.07 4.98
N MET A 94 2.49 -35.18 4.46
CA MET A 94 2.08 -35.71 3.16
C MET A 94 0.68 -36.33 3.31
N PRO A 95 -0.33 -35.88 2.55
CA PRO A 95 -1.61 -36.56 2.53
C PRO A 95 -1.41 -38.02 2.06
N PRO A 96 -2.20 -38.99 2.57
CA PRO A 96 -2.03 -40.38 2.20
C PRO A 96 -2.10 -40.54 0.67
N PRO A 97 -1.29 -41.43 0.07
CA PRO A 97 -1.34 -41.64 -1.36
C PRO A 97 -2.76 -41.99 -1.75
N LEU A 98 -3.33 -41.20 -2.66
CA LEU A 98 -4.65 -41.46 -3.21
C LEU A 98 -4.59 -42.87 -3.82
N HIS A 99 -5.45 -43.76 -3.32
CA HIS A 99 -5.63 -45.11 -3.85
C HIS A 99 -5.93 -45.01 -5.36
N THR A 100 -4.93 -45.29 -6.19
CA THR A 100 -5.13 -45.62 -7.61
C THR A 100 -5.42 -47.12 -7.69
N LYS A 101 -6.66 -47.46 -8.04
CA LYS A 101 -7.09 -48.85 -8.31
C LYS A 101 -6.30 -49.44 -9.49
#